data_AF-A0A0S8H296-F1
#
_entry.id   AF-A0A0S8H296-F1
#
_cell.length_a   1.000
_cell.length_b   1.000
_cell.length_c   1.000
_cell.angle_alpha   90.00
_cell.angle_beta   90.00
_cell.angle_gamma   90.00
#
_symmetry.space_group_name_H-M   'P 1'
#
loop_
_entity.id
_entity.type
_entity.pdbx_description
1 polymer ?
#
loop_
_entity_poly.entity_id
_entity_poly.type
_entity_poly.pdbx_seq_one_letter_code
_entity_poly.pdbx_strand_id
1 'polypeptide(L)'
;MLSAVLKELLKRRVPQILGIYLGVSWAIVEAVGFLVDRYLLSSHLVDLCIVILASLIPSVLLLAYFHGRPGQDEWTLAEKIGIPTNLVACAALLVFLFSGKDLGAVTMTVTLEDEEGQTVERVIPKSEFRKKFALFYFDNVSGDSALDWLQYGIPVGVAADLYQDPFIDVKEVASFREQIREAGYDDGLGLPMALMRTITRDAHLDRFVSGTIAADDGELSVGIGAYSS
;
A
#
# COMPACT_ATOMS: atom_id res chain seq x y z
N MET A 1 -4.58 -4.44 47.36
CA MET A 1 -3.97 -5.44 46.46
C MET A 1 -3.33 -4.82 45.22
N LEU A 2 -4.04 -4.02 44.42
CA LEU A 2 -3.51 -3.34 43.23
C LEU A 2 -2.22 -2.54 43.48
N SER A 3 -2.12 -1.83 44.61
CA SER A 3 -0.93 -1.05 44.96
C SER A 3 0.31 -1.91 45.30
N ALA A 4 0.12 -3.15 45.76
CA ALA A 4 1.23 -4.05 46.09
C ALA A 4 1.83 -4.67 44.82
N VAL A 5 0.97 -5.14 43.91
CA VAL A 5 1.38 -5.66 42.60
C VAL A 5 2.10 -4.59 41.78
N LEU A 6 1.55 -3.37 41.74
CA LEU A 6 2.17 -2.25 41.02
C LEU A 6 3.54 -1.88 41.59
N LYS A 7 3.67 -1.81 42.92
CA LYS A 7 4.96 -1.57 43.59
C LYS A 7 5.98 -2.66 43.28
N GLU A 8 5.54 -3.91 43.20
CA GLU A 8 6.42 -5.02 42.84
C GLU A 8 6.90 -4.95 41.39
N LEU A 9 6.02 -4.65 40.44
CA LEU A 9 6.37 -4.45 39.03
C LEU A 9 7.34 -3.28 38.84
N LEU A 10 7.13 -2.17 39.56
CA LEU A 10 8.03 -1.02 39.55
C LEU A 10 9.39 -1.36 40.14
N LYS A 11 9.44 -2.11 41.25
CA LYS A 11 10.71 -2.58 41.85
C LYS A 11 11.48 -3.50 40.91
N ARG A 12 10.77 -4.28 40.10
CA ARG A 12 11.32 -5.17 39.06
C ARG A 12 11.61 -4.44 37.74
N ARG A 13 11.41 -3.12 37.66
CA ARG A 13 11.63 -2.31 36.44
C ARG A 13 10.85 -2.80 35.21
N VAL A 14 9.75 -3.53 35.41
CA VAL A 14 8.95 -4.09 34.30
C VAL A 14 8.43 -2.98 33.38
N PRO A 15 7.86 -1.87 33.88
CA PRO A 15 7.39 -0.79 33.01
C PRO A 15 8.52 -0.12 32.21
N GLN A 16 9.72 -0.02 32.78
CA GLN A 16 10.88 0.55 32.10
C GLN A 16 11.38 -0.37 30.97
N ILE A 17 11.50 -1.66 31.24
CA ILE A 17 11.92 -2.65 30.23
C ILE A 17 10.89 -2.73 29.10
N LEU A 18 9.60 -2.78 29.45
CA LEU A 18 8.53 -2.76 28.46
C LEU A 18 8.52 -1.45 27.66
N GLY A 19 8.72 -0.31 28.32
CA GLY A 19 8.80 1.00 27.65
C GLY A 19 9.97 1.10 26.67
N ILE A 20 11.16 0.62 27.06
CA ILE A 20 12.33 0.53 26.18
C ILE A 20 12.03 -0.39 25.00
N TYR A 21 11.46 -1.57 25.27
CA TYR A 21 11.08 -2.51 24.23
C TYR A 21 10.12 -1.90 23.21
N LEU A 22 9.08 -1.18 23.66
CA LEU A 22 8.13 -0.50 22.78
C LEU A 22 8.79 0.63 21.99
N GLY A 23 9.68 1.40 22.61
CA GLY A 23 10.43 2.47 21.93
C GLY A 23 11.38 1.94 20.85
N VAL A 24 12.11 0.86 21.14
CA VAL A 24 12.97 0.18 20.16
C VAL A 24 12.12 -0.49 19.07
N SER A 25 11.02 -1.14 19.43
CA SER A 25 10.07 -1.74 18.48
C SER A 25 9.55 -0.70 17.51
N TRP A 26 9.16 0.47 18.00
CA TRP A 26 8.74 1.60 17.15
C TRP A 26 9.84 2.01 16.18
N ALA A 27 11.08 2.19 16.66
CA ALA A 27 12.21 2.55 15.81
C ALA A 27 12.51 1.49 14.73
N ILE A 28 12.36 0.20 15.05
CA ILE A 28 12.50 -0.90 14.09
C ILE A 28 11.40 -0.84 13.04
N VAL A 29 10.14 -0.63 13.44
CA VAL A 29 9.01 -0.52 12.50
C VAL A 29 9.22 0.65 11.54
N GLU A 30 9.63 1.81 12.04
CA GLU A 30 9.97 2.98 11.21
C GLU A 30 11.13 2.69 10.25
N ALA A 31 12.20 2.05 10.73
CA ALA A 31 13.33 1.68 9.87
C ALA A 31 12.91 0.70 8.77
N VAL A 32 12.07 -0.30 9.10
CA VAL A 32 11.52 -1.24 8.12
C VAL A 32 10.60 -0.52 7.14
N GLY A 33 9.71 0.37 7.61
CA GLY A 33 8.86 1.19 6.77
C GLY A 33 9.65 2.04 5.78
N PHE A 34 10.71 2.71 6.27
CA PHE A 34 11.64 3.44 5.42
C PHE A 34 12.28 2.56 4.36
N LEU A 35 12.73 1.34 4.71
CA LEU A 35 13.30 0.40 3.73
C LEU A 35 12.26 -0.08 2.71
N VAL A 36 11.03 -0.35 3.17
CA VAL A 36 9.91 -0.75 2.32
C VAL A 36 9.60 0.32 1.28
N ASP A 37 9.52 1.58 1.69
CA ASP A 37 9.28 2.70 0.78
C ASP A 37 10.48 2.97 -0.13
N ARG A 38 11.70 2.92 0.42
CA ARG A 38 12.93 3.24 -0.30
C ARG A 38 13.24 2.25 -1.41
N TYR A 39 13.02 0.96 -1.15
CA TYR A 39 13.38 -0.13 -2.05
C TYR A 39 12.17 -0.75 -2.75
N LEU A 40 10.97 -0.19 -2.56
CA LEU A 40 9.72 -0.75 -3.08
C LEU A 40 9.65 -2.23 -2.70
N LEU A 41 9.63 -2.51 -1.39
CA LEU A 41 9.42 -3.86 -0.87
C LEU A 41 7.95 -4.04 -0.52
N SER A 42 7.53 -5.30 -0.31
CA SER A 42 6.14 -5.58 0.03
C SER A 42 5.74 -4.86 1.33
N SER A 43 4.62 -4.12 1.31
CA SER A 43 4.08 -3.45 2.50
C SER A 43 3.80 -4.44 3.65
N HIS A 44 3.59 -5.73 3.32
CA HIS A 44 3.40 -6.78 4.30
C HIS A 44 4.62 -7.04 5.19
N LEU A 45 5.81 -6.54 4.84
CA LEU A 45 6.98 -6.59 5.71
C LEU A 45 6.81 -5.70 6.96
N VAL A 46 6.13 -4.56 6.83
CA VAL A 46 5.80 -3.70 7.99
C VAL A 46 4.81 -4.42 8.89
N ASP A 47 3.75 -5.01 8.32
CA ASP A 47 2.76 -5.80 9.05
C ASP A 47 3.41 -6.98 9.77
N LEU A 48 4.29 -7.71 9.08
CA LEU A 48 5.03 -8.85 9.63
C LEU A 48 5.89 -8.41 10.80
N CYS A 49 6.61 -7.29 10.67
CA CYS A 49 7.44 -6.74 11.73
C CYS A 49 6.61 -6.40 12.98
N ILE A 50 5.47 -5.72 12.81
CA ILE A 50 4.56 -5.38 13.91
C ILE A 50 4.04 -6.64 14.59
N VAL A 51 3.60 -7.65 13.84
CA VAL A 51 3.08 -8.91 14.38
C VAL A 51 4.14 -9.65 15.20
N ILE A 52 5.38 -9.74 14.69
CA ILE A 52 6.51 -10.31 15.44
C ILE A 52 6.70 -9.56 16.75
N LEU A 53 6.90 -8.24 16.69
CA LEU A 53 7.19 -7.43 17.87
C LEU A 53 6.06 -7.47 18.90
N ALA A 54 4.81 -7.46 18.46
CA ALA A 54 3.65 -7.58 19.34
C ALA A 54 3.56 -8.97 19.99
N SER A 55 3.75 -10.03 19.21
CA SER A 55 3.70 -11.42 19.70
C SER A 55 4.82 -11.78 20.68
N LEU A 56 5.94 -11.05 20.68
CA LEU A 56 7.05 -11.24 21.61
C LEU A 56 6.83 -10.55 22.97
N ILE A 57 5.84 -9.66 23.11
CA ILE A 57 5.53 -8.96 24.37
C ILE A 57 5.41 -9.92 25.57
N PRO A 58 4.71 -11.07 25.50
CA PRO A 58 4.64 -12.02 26.61
C PRO A 58 6.00 -12.53 27.07
N SER A 59 6.92 -12.82 26.14
CA SER A 59 8.31 -13.20 26.47
C SER A 59 9.07 -12.07 27.13
N VAL A 60 8.91 -10.83 26.65
CA VAL A 60 9.54 -9.65 27.25
C VAL A 60 9.02 -9.42 28.66
N LEU A 61 7.72 -9.59 28.90
CA LEU A 61 7.13 -9.48 30.24
C LEU A 61 7.65 -10.54 31.20
N LEU A 62 7.82 -11.79 30.74
CA LEU A 62 8.43 -12.86 31.54
C LEU A 62 9.86 -12.49 31.93
N LEU A 63 10.70 -12.11 30.95
CA LEU A 63 12.08 -11.71 31.21
C LEU A 63 12.16 -10.51 32.14
N ALA A 64 11.35 -9.48 31.89
CA ALA A 64 11.32 -8.28 32.72
C ALA A 64 10.90 -8.60 34.17
N TYR A 65 9.97 -9.54 34.35
CA TYR A 65 9.49 -9.92 35.67
C TYR A 65 10.55 -10.70 36.47
N PHE A 66 11.21 -11.69 35.85
CA PHE A 66 12.17 -12.55 36.55
C PHE A 66 13.57 -11.95 36.65
N HIS A 67 14.09 -11.36 35.57
CA HIS A 67 15.46 -10.80 35.48
C HIS A 67 15.53 -9.27 35.70
N GLY A 68 14.41 -8.63 36.06
CA GLY A 68 14.38 -7.18 36.27
C GLY A 68 15.06 -6.69 37.57
N ARG A 69 15.33 -7.61 38.52
CA ARG A 69 16.00 -7.31 39.81
C ARG A 69 17.52 -7.47 39.67
N PRO A 70 18.34 -6.59 40.26
CA PRO A 70 19.79 -6.82 40.32
C PRO A 70 20.11 -7.98 41.27
N GLY A 71 20.78 -9.03 40.78
CA GLY A 71 21.19 -10.22 41.53
C GLY A 71 21.76 -11.31 40.61
N GLN A 72 22.22 -12.44 41.16
CA GLN A 72 22.50 -13.63 40.34
C GLN A 72 21.16 -14.21 39.87
N ASP A 73 20.94 -14.22 38.55
CA ASP A 73 19.72 -14.72 37.95
C ASP A 73 19.87 -16.19 37.54
N GLU A 74 19.02 -17.04 38.12
CA GLU A 74 18.81 -18.40 37.65
C GLU A 74 17.58 -18.45 36.76
N TRP A 75 17.69 -19.18 35.64
CA TRP A 75 16.58 -19.39 34.73
C TRP A 75 15.47 -20.19 35.41
N THR A 76 14.30 -19.56 35.54
CA THR A 76 13.14 -20.21 36.12
C THR A 76 12.50 -21.21 35.15
N LEU A 77 11.76 -22.19 35.68
CA LEU A 77 11.01 -23.14 34.85
C LEU A 77 10.00 -22.42 33.93
N ALA A 78 9.41 -21.32 34.42
CA ALA A 78 8.48 -20.50 33.66
C ALA A 78 9.12 -19.89 32.41
N GLU A 79 10.39 -19.48 32.47
CA GLU A 79 11.10 -18.90 31.32
C GLU A 79 11.57 -19.97 30.34
N LYS A 80 12.08 -21.09 30.87
CA LYS A 80 12.55 -22.23 30.07
C LYS A 80 11.44 -22.85 29.22
N ILE A 81 10.19 -22.77 29.67
CA ILE A 81 9.02 -23.26 28.92
C ILE A 81 8.32 -22.12 28.19
N GLY A 82 8.03 -21.02 28.91
CA GLY A 82 7.22 -19.93 28.40
C GLY A 82 7.83 -19.19 27.22
N ILE A 83 9.16 -18.96 27.20
CA ILE A 83 9.81 -18.27 26.09
C ILE A 83 9.79 -19.15 24.82
N PRO A 84 10.23 -20.43 24.83
CA PRO A 84 10.10 -21.30 23.66
C PRO A 84 8.65 -21.47 23.20
N THR A 85 7.69 -21.65 24.11
CA THR A 85 6.28 -21.75 23.74
C THR A 85 5.77 -20.50 23.04
N ASN A 86 6.13 -19.31 23.52
CA ASN A 86 5.75 -18.06 22.86
C ASN A 86 6.39 -17.90 21.48
N LEU A 87 7.65 -18.34 21.31
CA LEU A 87 8.32 -18.34 20.00
C LEU A 87 7.63 -19.28 19.01
N VAL A 88 7.24 -20.48 19.45
CA VAL A 88 6.47 -21.42 18.62
C VAL A 88 5.10 -20.84 18.27
N ALA A 89 4.42 -20.20 19.22
CA ALA A 89 3.13 -19.55 18.99
C ALA A 89 3.27 -18.38 17.99
N CYS A 90 4.32 -17.57 18.12
CA CYS A 90 4.69 -16.53 17.17
C CYS A 90 4.88 -17.12 15.77
N ALA A 91 5.70 -18.16 15.62
CA ALA A 91 5.93 -18.80 14.33
C ALA A 91 4.63 -19.35 13.71
N ALA A 92 3.79 -20.02 14.50
CA ALA A 92 2.49 -20.51 14.05
C ALA A 92 1.56 -19.37 13.62
N LEU A 93 1.54 -18.26 14.36
CA LEU A 93 0.76 -17.07 14.04
C LEU A 93 1.23 -16.43 12.73
N LEU A 94 2.54 -16.33 12.51
CA LEU A 94 3.09 -15.80 11.26
C LEU A 94 2.71 -16.66 10.07
N VAL A 95 2.87 -17.99 10.18
CA VAL A 95 2.45 -18.92 9.12
C VAL A 95 0.96 -18.76 8.84
N PHE A 96 0.11 -18.70 9.87
CA PHE A 96 -1.33 -18.54 9.70
C PHE A 96 -1.71 -17.21 9.03
N LEU A 97 -1.11 -16.08 9.43
CA LEU A 97 -1.47 -14.74 8.95
C LEU A 97 -0.83 -14.36 7.61
N PHE A 98 0.28 -14.99 7.24
CA PHE A 98 1.06 -14.63 6.04
C PHE A 98 1.20 -15.78 5.04
N SER A 99 0.61 -16.95 5.28
CA SER A 99 0.51 -18.02 4.28
C SER A 99 -0.27 -17.51 3.07
N GLY A 100 0.41 -17.40 1.92
CA GLY A 100 -0.15 -16.90 0.67
C GLY A 100 0.04 -15.39 0.41
N LYS A 101 0.71 -14.65 1.32
CA LYS A 101 1.13 -13.27 1.05
C LYS A 101 2.52 -13.24 0.42
N ASP A 102 2.71 -12.41 -0.59
CA ASP A 102 4.04 -12.17 -1.16
C ASP A 102 4.82 -11.20 -0.26
N LEU A 103 5.85 -11.74 0.41
CA LEU A 103 6.76 -11.01 1.30
C LEU A 103 8.04 -10.58 0.58
N GLY A 104 8.16 -10.86 -0.73
CA GLY A 104 9.33 -10.51 -1.55
C GLY A 104 9.37 -9.05 -1.97
N ALA A 105 10.35 -8.72 -2.82
CA ALA A 105 10.41 -7.40 -3.46
C ALA A 105 9.17 -7.16 -4.33
N VAL A 106 8.66 -5.92 -4.30
CA VAL A 106 7.57 -5.48 -5.19
C VAL A 106 8.05 -5.49 -6.62
N THR A 107 9.35 -5.51 -6.90
CA THR A 107 9.89 -5.35 -8.24
C THR A 107 10.41 -6.65 -8.84
N MET A 108 9.96 -6.96 -10.06
CA MET A 108 10.54 -7.95 -10.97
C MET A 108 11.67 -7.28 -11.78
N THR A 109 12.85 -7.87 -11.78
CA THR A 109 13.91 -7.45 -12.72
C THR A 109 13.54 -8.02 -14.08
N VAL A 110 13.20 -7.16 -15.04
CA VAL A 110 12.97 -7.56 -16.42
C VAL A 110 14.19 -7.16 -17.21
N THR A 111 14.85 -8.15 -17.81
CA THR A 111 15.90 -7.94 -18.81
C THR A 111 15.22 -7.52 -20.10
N LEU A 112 15.35 -6.25 -20.46
CA LEU A 112 14.90 -5.74 -21.76
C LEU A 112 16.10 -5.75 -22.70
N GLU A 113 15.91 -6.22 -23.93
CA GLU A 113 16.88 -6.07 -25.01
C GLU A 113 16.57 -4.74 -25.71
N ASP A 114 17.52 -3.82 -25.74
CA ASP A 114 17.36 -2.55 -26.45
C ASP A 114 17.40 -2.72 -27.98
N GLU A 115 17.14 -1.65 -28.73
CA GLU A 115 17.19 -1.66 -30.21
C GLU A 115 18.58 -2.01 -30.78
N GLU A 116 19.62 -2.01 -29.94
CA GLU A 116 21.03 -2.28 -30.26
C GLU A 116 21.47 -3.68 -29.79
N GLY A 117 20.54 -4.49 -29.24
CA GLY A 117 20.80 -5.86 -28.78
C GLY A 117 21.47 -5.95 -27.40
N GLN A 118 21.51 -4.85 -26.63
CA GLN A 118 22.07 -4.88 -25.28
C GLN A 118 21.01 -5.19 -24.23
N THR A 119 21.36 -6.06 -23.29
CA THR A 119 20.47 -6.45 -22.20
C THR A 119 20.53 -5.41 -21.09
N VAL A 120 19.51 -4.58 -20.98
CA VAL A 120 19.34 -3.59 -19.92
C VAL A 120 18.44 -4.19 -18.83
N GLU A 121 19.00 -4.41 -17.64
CA GLU A 121 18.22 -4.80 -16.46
C GLU A 121 17.41 -3.60 -15.96
N ARG A 122 16.07 -3.69 -16.05
CA ARG A 122 15.17 -2.68 -15.48
C ARG A 122 14.36 -3.29 -14.35
N VAL A 123 14.40 -2.63 -13.20
CA VAL A 123 13.62 -2.98 -12.01
C VAL A 123 12.18 -2.50 -12.24
N ILE A 124 11.30 -3.40 -12.66
CA ILE A 124 9.88 -3.11 -12.93
C ILE A 124 9.04 -3.60 -11.74
N PRO A 125 8.12 -2.81 -11.17
CA PRO A 125 7.18 -3.33 -10.17
C PRO A 125 6.36 -4.52 -10.72
N LYS A 126 6.26 -5.61 -9.96
CA LYS A 126 5.26 -6.66 -10.09
C LYS A 126 3.89 -6.00 -10.25
N SER A 127 3.10 -6.55 -11.16
CA SER A 127 1.78 -6.04 -11.56
C SER A 127 0.82 -5.81 -10.38
N GLU A 128 1.01 -6.53 -9.28
CA GLU A 128 0.23 -6.45 -8.03
C GLU A 128 0.35 -5.10 -7.30
N PHE A 129 1.39 -4.31 -7.59
CA PHE A 129 1.66 -3.04 -6.92
C PHE A 129 1.60 -1.83 -7.86
N ARG A 130 1.19 -2.03 -9.13
CA ARG A 130 0.92 -0.91 -10.03
C ARG A 130 -0.35 -0.20 -9.58
N LYS A 131 -0.31 1.13 -9.54
CA LYS A 131 -1.51 1.93 -9.30
C LYS A 131 -2.43 1.79 -10.51
N LYS A 132 -3.67 1.41 -10.26
CA LYS A 132 -4.65 1.12 -11.31
C LYS A 132 -5.63 2.28 -11.45
N PHE A 133 -5.70 2.85 -12.64
CA PHE A 133 -6.56 3.99 -12.94
C PHE A 133 -7.61 3.63 -13.99
N ALA A 134 -8.84 4.08 -13.78
CA ALA A 134 -9.80 4.25 -14.86
C ALA A 134 -9.59 5.64 -15.48
N LEU A 135 -9.48 5.72 -16.80
CA LEU A 135 -9.43 6.99 -17.52
C LEU A 135 -10.73 7.16 -18.30
N PHE A 136 -11.51 8.18 -17.93
CA PHE A 136 -12.75 8.56 -18.58
C PHE A 136 -12.53 9.70 -19.59
N TYR A 137 -13.49 9.88 -20.50
CA TYR A 137 -13.49 11.03 -21.40
C TYR A 137 -13.64 12.33 -20.62
N PHE A 138 -13.18 13.42 -21.23
CA PHE A 138 -13.20 14.74 -20.61
C PHE A 138 -14.41 15.52 -21.12
N ASP A 139 -14.92 16.44 -20.31
CA ASP A 139 -16.06 17.27 -20.67
C ASP A 139 -15.60 18.56 -21.35
N ASN A 140 -16.12 18.86 -22.54
CA ASN A 140 -15.92 20.15 -23.18
C ASN A 140 -16.86 21.20 -22.56
N VAL A 141 -16.31 22.13 -21.78
CA VAL A 141 -17.06 23.22 -21.12
C VAL A 141 -16.84 24.58 -21.79
N SER A 142 -16.12 24.62 -22.92
CA SER A 142 -15.88 25.85 -23.69
C SER A 142 -17.13 26.38 -24.40
N GLY A 143 -18.11 25.50 -24.67
CA GLY A 143 -19.28 25.82 -25.50
C GLY A 143 -19.01 25.84 -27.01
N ASP A 144 -17.77 25.58 -27.45
CA ASP A 144 -17.41 25.47 -28.87
C ASP A 144 -17.39 24.00 -29.31
N SER A 145 -18.34 23.62 -30.16
CA SER A 145 -18.43 22.24 -30.68
C SER A 145 -17.29 21.87 -31.63
N ALA A 146 -16.55 22.84 -32.16
CA ALA A 146 -15.33 22.56 -32.92
C ALA A 146 -14.24 21.92 -32.05
N LEU A 147 -14.36 22.02 -30.73
CA LEU A 147 -13.45 21.43 -29.75
C LEU A 147 -13.94 20.09 -29.20
N ASP A 148 -15.13 19.60 -29.58
CA ASP A 148 -15.71 18.38 -29.02
C ASP A 148 -14.85 17.13 -29.24
N TRP A 149 -14.06 17.10 -30.31
CA TRP A 149 -13.13 15.99 -30.58
C TRP A 149 -12.05 15.86 -29.52
N LEU A 150 -11.69 16.94 -28.81
CA LEU A 150 -10.69 16.93 -27.73
C LEU A 150 -11.16 16.13 -26.51
N GLN A 151 -12.47 15.96 -26.32
CA GLN A 151 -13.06 15.13 -25.27
C GLN A 151 -12.57 13.68 -25.35
N TYR A 152 -12.26 13.22 -26.56
CA TYR A 152 -11.68 11.91 -26.83
C TYR A 152 -10.16 11.97 -26.99
N GLY A 153 -9.66 13.00 -27.71
CA GLY A 153 -8.24 13.09 -28.07
C GLY A 153 -7.30 13.32 -26.88
N ILE A 154 -7.69 14.17 -25.93
CA ILE A 154 -6.85 14.47 -24.75
C ILE A 154 -6.70 13.23 -23.86
N PRO A 155 -7.77 12.51 -23.48
CA PRO A 155 -7.64 11.25 -22.76
C PRO A 155 -6.73 10.24 -23.45
N VAL A 156 -6.78 10.11 -24.78
CA VAL A 156 -5.85 9.21 -25.51
C VAL A 156 -4.39 9.65 -25.33
N GLY A 157 -4.11 10.95 -25.39
CA GLY A 157 -2.77 11.49 -25.12
C GLY A 157 -2.31 11.24 -23.68
N VAL A 158 -3.22 11.43 -22.71
CA VAL A 158 -2.97 11.13 -21.30
C VAL A 158 -2.71 9.63 -21.09
N ALA A 159 -3.49 8.75 -21.72
CA ALA A 159 -3.26 7.31 -21.67
C ALA A 159 -1.87 6.95 -22.23
N ALA A 160 -1.52 7.50 -23.39
CA ALA A 160 -0.22 7.26 -24.02
C ALA A 160 0.97 7.72 -23.16
N ASP A 161 0.83 8.83 -22.43
CA ASP A 161 1.82 9.28 -21.46
C ASP A 161 1.89 8.33 -20.25
N LEU A 162 0.75 7.99 -19.66
CA LEU A 162 0.67 7.11 -18.50
C LEU A 162 1.14 5.67 -18.81
N TYR A 163 0.95 5.17 -20.03
CA TYR A 163 1.46 3.86 -20.45
C TYR A 163 2.98 3.77 -20.47
N GLN A 164 3.69 4.91 -20.50
CA GLN A 164 5.16 4.92 -20.40
C GLN A 164 5.65 4.73 -18.97
N ASP A 165 4.79 4.91 -17.97
CA ASP A 165 5.13 4.71 -16.57
C ASP A 165 4.89 3.23 -16.16
N PRO A 166 5.95 2.46 -15.87
CA PRO A 166 5.81 1.05 -15.49
C PRO A 166 5.08 0.84 -14.15
N PHE A 167 4.86 1.89 -13.35
CA PHE A 167 4.13 1.85 -12.09
C PHE A 167 2.63 2.06 -12.25
N ILE A 168 2.15 2.37 -13.45
CA ILE A 168 0.76 2.74 -13.72
C ILE A 168 0.13 1.69 -14.64
N ASP A 169 -1.08 1.27 -14.29
CA ASP A 169 -1.94 0.45 -15.14
C ASP A 169 -3.21 1.27 -15.43
N VAL A 170 -3.41 1.65 -16.69
CA VAL A 170 -4.55 2.48 -17.11
C VAL A 170 -5.54 1.66 -17.91
N LYS A 171 -6.79 1.68 -17.46
CA LYS A 171 -7.94 1.19 -18.22
C LYS A 171 -8.74 2.37 -18.77
N GLU A 172 -8.75 2.49 -20.09
CA GLU A 172 -9.53 3.51 -20.79
C GLU A 172 -11.01 3.15 -20.87
N VAL A 173 -11.85 4.11 -21.27
CA VAL A 173 -13.31 3.99 -21.47
C VAL A 173 -13.72 2.73 -22.23
N ALA A 174 -12.93 2.32 -23.23
CA ALA A 174 -13.19 1.11 -24.00
C ALA A 174 -13.30 -0.17 -23.14
N SER A 175 -12.60 -0.21 -22.00
CA SER A 175 -12.64 -1.32 -21.03
C SER A 175 -13.95 -1.40 -20.26
N PHE A 176 -14.73 -0.32 -20.24
CA PHE A 176 -15.96 -0.18 -19.47
C PHE A 176 -17.20 0.00 -20.35
N ARG A 177 -17.07 -0.26 -21.66
CA ARG A 177 -18.10 0.05 -22.65
C ARG A 177 -19.46 -0.59 -22.32
N GLU A 178 -19.46 -1.82 -21.81
CA GLU A 178 -20.70 -2.52 -21.44
C GLU A 178 -21.40 -1.83 -20.26
N GLN A 179 -20.69 -1.55 -19.16
CA GLN A 179 -21.25 -0.92 -17.97
C GLN A 179 -21.76 0.50 -18.27
N ILE A 180 -21.00 1.25 -19.07
CA ILE A 180 -21.36 2.62 -19.46
C ILE A 180 -22.63 2.60 -20.33
N ARG A 181 -22.73 1.65 -21.26
CA ARG A 181 -23.90 1.51 -22.14
C ARG A 181 -25.14 1.06 -21.38
N GLU A 182 -25.00 0.12 -20.45
CA GLU A 182 -26.09 -0.32 -19.56
C GLU A 182 -26.64 0.83 -18.70
N ALA A 183 -25.79 1.80 -18.34
CA ALA A 183 -26.18 3.01 -17.64
C ALA A 183 -26.81 4.09 -18.55
N GLY A 184 -26.90 3.86 -19.86
CA GLY A 184 -27.52 4.75 -20.83
C GLY A 184 -26.60 5.78 -21.49
N TYR A 185 -25.29 5.62 -21.40
CA TYR A 185 -24.29 6.56 -21.96
C TYR A 185 -23.58 5.95 -23.17
N ASP A 186 -24.24 5.82 -24.31
CA ASP A 186 -23.71 5.08 -25.47
C ASP A 186 -22.36 5.60 -26.01
N ASP A 187 -22.09 6.90 -25.88
CA ASP A 187 -20.88 7.58 -26.36
C ASP A 187 -19.78 7.74 -25.29
N GLY A 188 -20.07 7.36 -24.04
CA GLY A 188 -19.16 7.49 -22.92
C GLY A 188 -18.87 8.93 -22.48
N LEU A 189 -19.69 9.90 -22.88
CA LEU A 189 -19.56 11.31 -22.46
C LEU A 189 -20.55 11.67 -21.34
N GLY A 190 -20.24 12.72 -20.58
CA GLY A 190 -21.16 13.27 -19.58
C GLY A 190 -21.50 12.32 -18.43
N LEU A 191 -20.60 11.39 -18.10
CA LEU A 191 -20.82 10.43 -17.02
C LEU A 191 -20.88 11.15 -15.67
N PRO A 192 -21.89 10.88 -14.83
CA PRO A 192 -21.91 11.36 -13.46
C PRO A 192 -20.72 10.80 -12.68
N MET A 193 -20.13 11.62 -11.82
CA MET A 193 -18.99 11.21 -10.98
C MET A 193 -19.29 9.97 -10.13
N ALA A 194 -20.54 9.79 -9.69
CA ALA A 194 -20.98 8.61 -8.96
C ALA A 194 -20.92 7.32 -9.81
N LEU A 195 -21.23 7.41 -11.11
CA LEU A 195 -21.17 6.29 -12.04
C LEU A 195 -19.71 5.92 -12.33
N MET A 196 -18.86 6.91 -12.64
CA MET A 196 -17.41 6.70 -12.82
C MET A 196 -16.79 6.01 -11.61
N ARG A 197 -17.13 6.47 -10.40
CA ARG A 197 -16.68 5.86 -9.15
C ARG A 197 -17.14 4.42 -9.00
N THR A 198 -18.40 4.13 -9.31
CA THR A 198 -18.97 2.77 -9.22
C THR A 198 -18.26 1.81 -10.18
N ILE A 199 -18.13 2.20 -11.46
CA ILE A 199 -17.42 1.42 -12.48
C ILE A 199 -15.98 1.12 -12.04
N THR A 200 -15.29 2.13 -11.51
CA THR A 200 -13.89 2.02 -11.06
C THR A 200 -13.74 1.03 -9.92
N ARG A 201 -14.61 1.12 -8.91
CA ARG A 201 -14.63 0.22 -7.76
C ARG A 201 -14.95 -1.22 -8.18
N ASP A 202 -15.95 -1.40 -9.04
CA ASP A 202 -16.39 -2.73 -9.49
C ASP A 202 -15.32 -3.39 -10.39
N ALA A 203 -14.51 -2.59 -11.09
CA ALA A 203 -13.35 -3.04 -11.85
C ALA A 203 -12.09 -3.28 -11.00
N HIS A 204 -12.18 -3.14 -9.67
CA HIS A 204 -11.06 -3.27 -8.73
C HIS A 204 -9.87 -2.37 -9.07
N LEU A 205 -10.16 -1.11 -9.40
CA LEU A 205 -9.16 -0.07 -9.68
C LEU A 205 -9.10 0.91 -8.51
N ASP A 206 -7.94 1.53 -8.28
CA ASP A 206 -7.70 2.37 -7.11
C ASP A 206 -8.32 3.75 -7.25
N ARG A 207 -8.29 4.30 -8.47
CA ARG A 207 -8.63 5.68 -8.78
C ARG A 207 -9.24 5.82 -10.16
N PHE A 208 -9.93 6.93 -10.39
CA PHE A 208 -10.33 7.34 -11.72
C PHE A 208 -9.88 8.77 -12.03
N VAL A 209 -9.69 9.03 -13.32
CA VAL A 209 -9.28 10.31 -13.87
C VAL A 209 -10.37 10.79 -14.81
N SER A 210 -10.75 12.05 -14.63
CA SER A 210 -11.63 12.79 -15.54
C SER A 210 -11.14 14.24 -15.62
N GLY A 211 -11.60 14.98 -16.62
CA GLY A 211 -11.13 16.33 -16.83
C GLY A 211 -12.14 17.20 -17.55
N THR A 212 -11.85 18.49 -17.59
CA THR A 212 -12.62 19.49 -18.31
C THR A 212 -11.73 20.25 -19.28
N ILE A 213 -12.29 20.62 -20.42
CA ILE A 213 -11.61 21.36 -21.47
C ILE A 213 -12.32 22.70 -21.61
N ALA A 214 -11.59 23.79 -21.39
CA ALA A 214 -12.08 25.15 -21.54
C ALA A 214 -11.22 25.92 -22.55
N ALA A 215 -11.82 26.91 -23.19
CA ALA A 215 -11.12 27.82 -24.09
C ALA A 215 -11.55 29.25 -23.76
N ASP A 216 -10.58 30.14 -23.58
CA ASP A 216 -10.82 31.58 -23.36
C ASP A 216 -9.83 32.38 -24.21
N ASP A 217 -10.33 33.36 -24.95
CA ASP A 217 -9.56 34.24 -25.86
C ASP A 217 -8.53 33.52 -26.77
N GLY A 218 -8.87 32.32 -27.24
CA GLY A 218 -8.01 31.50 -28.11
C GLY A 218 -6.96 30.65 -27.38
N GLU A 219 -6.90 30.69 -26.06
CA GLU A 219 -6.04 29.86 -25.23
C GLU A 219 -6.82 28.62 -24.73
N LEU A 220 -6.27 27.43 -24.98
CA LEU A 220 -6.85 26.17 -24.54
C LEU A 220 -6.34 25.84 -23.12
N SER A 221 -7.25 25.55 -22.21
CA SER A 221 -6.94 25.10 -20.85
C SER A 221 -7.59 23.74 -20.57
N VAL A 222 -6.84 22.87 -19.90
CA VAL A 222 -7.27 21.50 -19.59
C VAL A 222 -7.12 21.30 -18.09
N GLY A 223 -8.25 21.08 -17.41
CA GLY A 223 -8.28 20.70 -16.00
C GLY A 223 -8.35 19.18 -15.87
N ILE A 224 -7.41 18.57 -15.16
CA ILE A 224 -7.42 17.11 -14.93
C ILE A 224 -7.54 16.85 -13.43
N GLY A 225 -8.49 16.01 -13.06
CA GLY A 225 -8.73 15.56 -11.68
C GLY A 225 -8.51 14.05 -11.53
N ALA A 226 -7.83 13.65 -10.47
CA ALA A 226 -7.70 12.25 -10.07
C ALA A 226 -8.43 12.01 -8.75
N TYR A 227 -9.34 11.05 -8.73
CA TYR A 227 -10.27 10.80 -7.63
C TYR A 227 -10.13 9.37 -7.11
N SER A 228 -10.31 9.16 -5.82
CA SER A 228 -10.34 7.82 -5.22
C SER A 228 -11.66 7.11 -5.51
N SER A 229 -11.59 5.80 -5.79
CA SER A 229 -12.77 4.93 -5.96
C SER A 229 -13.66 4.85 -4.72
#